data_AF-U6SJB0-F1
#
_entry.id   AF-U6SJB0-F1
#
_cell.length_a   1.000
_cell.length_b   1.000
_cell.length_c   1.000
_cell.angle_alpha   90.00
_cell.angle_beta   90.00
_cell.angle_gamma   90.00
#
_symmetry.space_group_name_H-M   'P 1'
#
loop_
_entity.id
_entity.type
_entity.pdbx_description
1 polymer ?
#
loop_
_entity_poly.entity_id
_entity_poly.type
_entity_poly.pdbx_seq_one_letter_code
_entity_poly.pdbx_strand_id
1 'polypeptide(L)'
;MDPTVSKKKACFPIRVVMEMTSLTARQIRYYEEQGLIKPVRNEGNQRMFSLEDIERFRLIKSYIEQGINVAGIKTILAANVQDV
;
A
#
# COMPACT_ATOMS: atom_id res chain seq x y z
N MET A 1 -6.76 -14.79 20.45
CA MET A 1 -6.39 -14.00 19.26
C MET A 1 -7.69 -13.65 18.57
N ASP A 2 -8.05 -12.37 18.53
CA ASP A 2 -9.36 -11.90 18.06
C ASP A 2 -9.42 -11.98 16.52
N PRO A 3 -10.36 -12.74 15.92
CA PRO A 3 -10.36 -13.06 14.48
C PRO A 3 -10.89 -11.92 13.58
N THR A 4 -10.99 -10.68 14.08
CA THR A 4 -11.59 -9.56 13.35
C THR A 4 -10.65 -8.36 13.20
N VAL A 5 -9.37 -8.60 12.87
CA VAL A 5 -8.52 -7.51 12.37
C VAL A 5 -9.12 -7.03 11.05
N SER A 6 -9.93 -5.97 11.13
CA SER A 6 -10.48 -5.29 9.96
C SER A 6 -9.34 -4.95 9.02
N LYS A 7 -9.38 -5.47 7.79
CA LYS A 7 -8.31 -5.28 6.79
C LYS A 7 -7.98 -3.81 6.53
N LYS A 8 -8.91 -2.91 6.84
CA LYS A 8 -8.82 -1.45 6.72
C LYS A 8 -8.11 -0.76 7.89
N LYS A 9 -8.00 -1.43 9.06
CA LYS A 9 -7.37 -0.82 10.23
C LYS A 9 -5.86 -0.71 10.03
N ALA A 10 -5.33 0.51 10.07
CA ALA A 10 -3.91 0.77 9.95
C ALA A 10 -3.17 0.39 11.25
N CYS A 11 -2.47 -0.74 11.24
CA CYS A 11 -1.77 -1.30 12.41
C CYS A 11 -0.29 -1.60 12.16
N PHE A 12 0.20 -1.53 10.92
CA PHE A 12 1.56 -1.96 10.56
C PHE A 12 2.47 -0.76 10.29
N PRO A 13 3.65 -0.68 10.95
CA PRO A 13 4.65 0.32 10.60
C PRO A 13 5.36 -0.05 9.30
N ILE A 14 6.03 0.93 8.67
CA ILE A 14 6.73 0.76 7.39
C ILE A 14 7.70 -0.44 7.36
N ARG A 15 8.34 -0.75 8.50
CA ARG A 15 9.26 -1.89 8.61
C ARG A 15 8.56 -3.23 8.31
N VAL A 16 7.38 -3.44 8.89
CA VAL A 16 6.60 -4.67 8.66
C VAL A 16 6.13 -4.73 7.21
N VAL A 17 5.74 -3.60 6.63
CA VAL A 17 5.36 -3.54 5.20
C VAL A 17 6.51 -3.94 4.29
N MET A 18 7.74 -3.49 4.58
CA MET A 18 8.93 -3.89 3.82
C MET A 18 9.14 -5.42 3.85
N GLU A 19 9.02 -6.03 5.03
CA GLU A 19 9.17 -7.47 5.23
C GLU A 19 8.07 -8.25 4.47
N MET A 20 6.83 -7.76 4.47
CA MET A 20 5.68 -8.43 3.86
C MET A 20 5.53 -8.26 2.33
N THR A 21 6.23 -7.27 1.75
CA THR A 21 6.11 -6.92 0.32
C THR A 21 7.43 -7.04 -0.44
N SER A 22 8.54 -7.20 0.29
CA SER A 22 9.91 -7.10 -0.23
C SER A 22 10.19 -5.78 -0.94
N LEU A 23 9.45 -4.71 -0.60
CA LEU A 23 9.71 -3.36 -1.06
C LEU A 23 10.68 -2.66 -0.12
N THR A 24 11.49 -1.78 -0.67
CA THR A 24 12.31 -0.86 0.13
C THR A 24 11.45 0.28 0.70
N ALA A 25 11.91 0.88 1.81
CA ALA A 25 11.27 2.08 2.35
C ALA A 25 11.20 3.24 1.34
N ARG A 26 12.17 3.30 0.42
CA ARG A 26 12.19 4.28 -0.68
C ARG A 26 11.04 4.05 -1.66
N GLN A 27 10.81 2.81 -2.09
CA GLN A 27 9.69 2.48 -2.98
C GLN A 27 8.34 2.76 -2.30
N ILE A 28 8.17 2.38 -1.03
CA ILE A 28 6.95 2.65 -0.27
C ILE A 28 6.64 4.16 -0.22
N ARG A 29 7.63 4.98 0.14
CA ARG A 29 7.48 6.45 0.17
C ARG A 29 7.23 7.03 -1.22
N TYR A 30 7.91 6.50 -2.24
CA TYR A 30 7.68 6.94 -3.60
C TYR A 30 6.24 6.66 -4.04
N TYR A 31 5.68 5.49 -3.75
CA TYR A 31 4.27 5.20 -4.10
C TYR A 31 3.26 6.06 -3.31
N GLU A 32 3.57 6.40 -2.05
CA GLU A 32 2.81 7.40 -1.27
C GLU A 32 2.89 8.80 -1.90
N GLU A 33 4.08 9.27 -2.26
CA GLU A 33 4.28 10.57 -2.93
C GLU A 33 3.54 10.64 -4.28
N GLN A 34 3.47 9.51 -4.98
CA GLN A 34 2.68 9.38 -6.19
C GLN A 34 1.16 9.29 -5.91
N GLY A 35 0.72 9.22 -4.66
CA GLY A 35 -0.68 9.14 -4.29
C GLY A 35 -1.32 7.78 -4.56
N LEU A 36 -0.51 6.73 -4.78
CA LEU A 36 -0.99 5.36 -4.98
C LEU A 36 -1.48 4.74 -3.66
N ILE A 37 -0.89 5.16 -2.54
CA ILE A 37 -1.19 4.71 -1.17
C ILE A 37 -1.33 5.96 -0.29
N LYS A 38 -2.24 5.93 0.69
CA LYS A 38 -2.42 7.02 1.66
C LYS A 38 -2.39 6.45 3.08
N PRO A 39 -1.21 6.37 3.72
CA PRO A 39 -1.10 5.83 5.07
C PRO A 39 -1.75 6.75 6.09
N VAL A 40 -2.27 6.15 7.16
CA VAL A 40 -2.66 6.89 8.37
C VAL A 40 -1.39 7.24 9.14
N ARG A 41 -1.40 8.36 9.86
CA ARG A 41 -0.33 8.69 10.81
C ARG A 41 -0.82 8.48 12.23
N ASN A 42 0.00 7.83 13.07
CA ASN A 42 -0.30 7.70 14.50
C ASN A 42 0.07 9.00 15.27
N GLU A 43 -0.18 9.03 16.57
CA GLU A 43 0.15 10.17 17.45
C GLU A 43 1.64 10.53 17.41
N GLY A 44 2.52 9.54 17.23
CA GLY A 44 3.97 9.72 17.04
C GLY A 44 4.38 10.15 15.63
N ASN A 45 3.43 10.55 14.77
CA ASN A 45 3.64 10.95 13.39
C ASN A 45 4.28 9.86 12.49
N GLN A 46 4.19 8.60 12.88
CA GLN A 46 4.67 7.46 12.11
C GLN A 46 3.60 6.97 11.14
N ARG A 47 4.03 6.53 9.95
CA ARG A 47 3.15 5.93 8.95
C ARG A 47 2.69 4.56 9.41
N MET A 48 1.38 4.40 9.45
CA MET A 48 0.68 3.16 9.73
C MET A 48 -0.07 2.73 8.48
N PHE A 49 0.08 1.46 8.16
CA PHE A 49 -0.52 0.80 7.00
C PHE A 49 -1.48 -0.28 7.46
N SER A 50 -2.51 -0.50 6.67
CA SER A 50 -3.50 -1.56 6.86
C SER A 50 -3.11 -2.82 6.08
N LEU A 51 -3.84 -3.93 6.26
CA LEU A 51 -3.65 -5.11 5.41
C LEU A 51 -4.02 -4.80 3.95
N GLU A 52 -5.03 -3.96 3.73
CA GLU A 52 -5.45 -3.52 2.39
C GLU A 52 -4.32 -2.73 1.68
N ASP A 53 -3.61 -1.87 2.41
CA ASP A 53 -2.44 -1.17 1.87
C ASP A 53 -1.33 -2.14 1.46
N ILE A 54 -1.11 -3.21 2.24
CA ILE A 54 -0.11 -4.24 1.93
C ILE A 54 -0.47 -4.99 0.65
N GLU A 55 -1.73 -5.39 0.48
CA GLU A 55 -2.17 -6.02 -0.77
C GLU A 55 -2.05 -5.06 -1.96
N ARG A 56 -2.37 -3.78 -1.75
CA ARG A 56 -2.20 -2.74 -2.75
C ARG A 56 -0.74 -2.54 -3.14
N PHE A 57 0.20 -2.61 -2.20
CA PHE A 57 1.64 -2.59 -2.51
C PHE A 57 2.09 -3.78 -3.35
N ARG A 58 1.60 -4.99 -3.05
CA ARG A 58 1.88 -6.20 -3.86
C ARG A 58 1.35 -6.05 -5.28
N LEU A 59 0.16 -5.49 -5.43
CA LEU A 59 -0.43 -5.23 -6.73
C LEU A 59 0.39 -4.20 -7.52
N ILE A 60 0.76 -3.07 -6.91
CA ILE A 60 1.65 -2.07 -7.52
C ILE A 60 2.95 -2.72 -7.98
N LYS A 61 3.58 -3.55 -7.14
CA LYS A 61 4.81 -4.27 -7.48
C LYS A 61 4.62 -5.15 -8.72
N SER A 62 3.54 -5.94 -8.77
CA SER A 62 3.25 -6.81 -9.92
C SER A 62 3.07 -6.03 -11.24
N TYR A 63 2.45 -4.84 -11.19
CA TYR A 63 2.31 -4.00 -12.37
C TYR A 63 3.62 -3.38 -12.83
N ILE A 64 4.49 -2.97 -11.90
CA ILE A 64 5.85 -2.51 -12.22
C ILE A 64 6.65 -3.65 -12.87
N GLU A 65 6.54 -4.88 -12.36
CA GLU A 65 7.19 -6.07 -12.93
C GLU A 65 6.68 -6.41 -14.35
N GLN A 66 5.42 -6.06 -14.66
CA GLN A 66 4.84 -6.14 -16.00
C GLN A 66 5.24 -4.98 -16.93
N GLY A 67 6.07 -4.03 -16.45
CA GLY A 67 6.51 -2.87 -17.24
C GLY A 67 5.53 -1.70 -17.28
N ILE A 68 4.46 -1.74 -16.46
CA ILE A 68 3.49 -0.64 -16.38
C ILE A 68 4.08 0.49 -15.55
N ASN A 69 4.07 1.71 -16.09
CA ASN A 69 4.54 2.88 -15.36
C ASN A 69 3.52 3.36 -14.31
N VAL A 70 3.96 4.25 -13.42
CA VAL A 70 3.14 4.80 -12.33
C VAL A 70 1.83 5.45 -12.82
N ALA A 71 1.84 6.13 -13.96
CA ALA A 71 0.62 6.75 -14.51
C ALA A 71 -0.41 5.71 -14.97
N GLY A 72 0.06 4.63 -15.60
CA GLY A 72 -0.77 3.47 -15.96
C GLY A 72 -1.34 2.80 -14.71
N ILE A 73 -0.51 2.58 -13.69
CA ILE A 73 -0.94 1.99 -12.41
C ILE A 73 -2.03 2.84 -11.74
N LYS A 74 -1.90 4.17 -11.71
CA LYS A 74 -2.94 5.06 -11.17
C LYS A 74 -4.27 4.86 -11.89
N THR A 75 -4.24 4.76 -13.21
CA THR A 75 -5.43 4.58 -14.05
C THR A 75 -6.11 3.24 -13.75
N ILE A 76 -5.33 2.15 -13.70
CA ILE A 76 -5.84 0.81 -13.40
C ILE A 76 -6.44 0.75 -11.99
N LEU A 77 -5.72 1.28 -10.99
CA LEU A 77 -6.19 1.27 -9.61
C LEU A 77 -7.42 2.17 -9.38
N ALA A 78 -7.63 3.19 -10.20
CA ALA A 78 -8.83 4.02 -10.15
C ALA A 78 -10.04 3.33 -10.80
N ALA A 79 -9.83 2.58 -11.88
CA ALA A 79 -10.88 1.82 -12.54
C ALA A 79 -11.42 0.68 -11.66
N ASN A 80 -10.55 -0.01 -10.92
CA ASN A 80 -10.92 -1.11 -10.01
C ASN A 80 -11.70 -0.65 -8.75
N VAL A 81 -11.95 0.65 -8.56
CA VAL A 81 -12.80 1.15 -7.47
C VAL A 81 -14.29 1.06 -7.82
N GLN A 82 -14.64 0.69 -9.07
CA GLN A 82 -16.04 0.62 -9.54
C GLN A 82 -16.71 -0.76 -9.40
N ASP A 83 -15.97 -1.80 -9.00
CA ASP A 83 -16.54 -3.12 -8.75
C ASP A 83 -16.45 -3.46 -7.26
N VAL A 84 -17.51 -3.11 -6.51
CA VAL A 84 -18.09 -3.76 -5.30
C VAL A 84 -19.11 -2.81 -4.66
#